data_AF-A0A4Q9VDG1-F1
#
_entry.id   AF-A0A4Q9VDG1-F1
#
_cell.length_a   1.000
_cell.length_b   1.000
_cell.length_c   1.000
_cell.angle_alpha   90.00
_cell.angle_beta   90.00
_cell.angle_gamma   90.00
#
_symmetry.space_group_name_H-M   'P 1'
#
loop_
_entity.id
_entity.type
_entity.pdbx_description
1 polymer ?
#
loop_
_entity_poly.entity_id
_entity_poly.type
_entity_poly.pdbx_seq_one_letter_code
_entity_poly.pdbx_strand_id
1 'polypeptide(L)'
;MEERPILKWRRTWPAEPNAADDFMATGDDLISLRIYRLVGGPQVGRWAWFAARDERSAGRGEADTPRAAAIAAETAVGVRPPTEPDRP
;
A
#
# COMPACT_ATOMS: atom_id res chain seq x y z
N MET A 1 20.16 2.31 -17.77
CA MET A 1 19.28 3.01 -16.82
C MET A 1 18.31 1.96 -16.33
N GLU A 2 18.35 1.58 -15.05
CA GLU A 2 17.30 0.72 -14.48
C GLU A 2 16.01 1.54 -14.39
N GLU A 3 14.99 1.14 -15.14
CA GLU A 3 13.65 1.69 -14.96
C GLU A 3 13.16 1.31 -13.56
N ARG A 4 12.74 2.32 -12.79
CA ARG A 4 12.19 2.08 -11.45
C ARG A 4 10.76 1.56 -11.59
N PRO A 5 10.34 0.56 -10.80
CA PRO A 5 8.96 0.09 -10.83
C PRO A 5 8.01 1.22 -10.41
N ILE A 6 7.10 1.61 -11.31
CA ILE A 6 6.04 2.58 -11.01
C ILE A 6 4.85 1.81 -10.42
N LEU A 7 4.62 1.95 -9.12
CA LEU A 7 3.46 1.36 -8.45
C LEU A 7 2.21 2.20 -8.69
N LYS A 8 1.13 1.55 -9.15
CA LYS A 8 -0.18 2.17 -9.32
C LYS A 8 -1.16 1.57 -8.31
N TRP A 9 -1.51 2.34 -7.29
CA TRP A 9 -2.53 1.96 -6.31
C TRP A 9 -3.92 1.99 -6.95
N ARG A 10 -4.68 0.91 -6.77
CA ARG A 10 -6.07 0.76 -7.23
C ARG A 10 -6.92 0.27 -6.07
N ARG A 11 -8.15 0.76 -6.00
CA ARG A 11 -9.14 0.24 -5.04
C ARG A 11 -9.55 -1.17 -5.50
N THR A 12 -9.44 -2.17 -4.63
CA THR A 12 -9.68 -3.58 -4.97
C THR A 12 -11.12 -4.02 -4.77
N TRP A 13 -11.89 -3.37 -3.89
CA TRP A 13 -13.30 -3.66 -3.68
C TRP A 13 -14.24 -2.50 -3.99
N PRO A 14 -15.43 -2.78 -4.58
CA PRO A 14 -16.46 -1.76 -4.73
C PRO A 14 -16.76 -1.18 -3.35
N ALA A 15 -16.93 0.14 -3.31
CA ALA A 15 -17.29 0.87 -2.11
C ALA A 15 -18.73 0.49 -1.70
N GLU A 16 -18.94 -0.73 -1.19
CA GLU A 16 -20.17 -0.99 -0.47
C GLU A 16 -20.19 -0.09 0.78
N PRO A 17 -21.36 0.39 1.23
CA PRO A 17 -21.45 1.34 2.34
C PRO A 17 -20.77 0.87 3.63
N ASN A 18 -20.56 -0.44 3.76
CA ASN A 18 -19.96 -1.09 4.91
C ASN A 18 -18.65 -1.83 4.58
N ALA A 19 -18.15 -1.75 3.34
CA ALA A 19 -16.88 -2.34 2.97
C ALA A 19 -15.74 -1.43 3.43
N ALA A 20 -14.76 -2.01 4.12
CA ALA A 20 -13.50 -1.34 4.42
C ALA A 20 -12.86 -0.81 3.13
N ASP A 21 -12.37 0.43 3.17
CA ASP A 21 -11.54 0.95 2.09
C ASP A 21 -10.32 0.02 1.93
N ASP A 22 -10.15 -0.57 0.75
CA ASP A 22 -9.11 -1.56 0.43
C ASP A 22 -8.45 -1.19 -0.89
N PHE A 23 -7.12 -1.09 -0.87
CA PHE A 23 -6.31 -0.71 -2.03
C PHE A 23 -5.16 -1.69 -2.21
N MET A 24 -4.86 -1.98 -3.46
CA MET A 24 -3.71 -2.81 -3.86
C MET A 24 -2.88 -2.08 -4.91
N ALA A 25 -1.57 -2.25 -4.83
CA ALA A 25 -0.66 -1.90 -5.90
C ALA A 25 0.11 -3.14 -6.33
N THR A 26 0.25 -3.32 -7.65
CA THR A 26 1.10 -4.35 -8.25
C THR A 26 2.13 -3.69 -9.16
N GLY A 27 3.37 -4.17 -9.13
CA GLY A 27 4.45 -3.78 -10.05
C GLY A 27 4.96 -4.96 -10.86
N ASP A 28 5.79 -4.69 -11.88
CA ASP A 28 6.28 -5.70 -12.84
C ASP A 28 7.17 -6.79 -12.19
N ASP A 29 7.76 -6.52 -11.02
CA ASP A 29 8.69 -7.41 -10.30
C ASP A 29 8.05 -8.21 -9.14
N LEU A 30 6.84 -8.76 -9.32
CA LEU A 30 6.12 -9.53 -8.28
C LEU A 30 5.78 -8.73 -7.00
N ILE A 31 5.93 -7.40 -7.03
CA ILE A 31 5.57 -6.54 -5.90
C ILE A 31 4.05 -6.54 -5.75
N SER A 32 3.56 -7.00 -4.60
CA SER A 32 2.16 -6.89 -4.18
C SER A 32 2.09 -6.10 -2.87
N LEU A 33 1.51 -4.90 -2.95
CA LEU A 33 1.22 -4.08 -1.78
C LEU A 33 -0.29 -4.03 -1.56
N ARG A 34 -0.72 -4.06 -0.31
CA ARG A 34 -2.13 -3.88 0.06
C ARG A 34 -2.25 -3.02 1.30
N ILE A 35 -3.23 -2.13 1.30
CA ILE A 35 -3.65 -1.40 2.50
C ILE A 35 -5.15 -1.49 2.66
N TYR A 36 -5.64 -1.59 3.90
CA TYR A 36 -7.08 -1.54 4.17
C TYR A 36 -7.41 -0.91 5.51
N ARG A 37 -8.58 -0.28 5.57
CA ARG A 37 -9.09 0.37 6.78
C ARG A 37 -9.65 -0.67 7.75
N LEU A 38 -9.28 -0.58 9.01
CA LEU A 38 -9.82 -1.42 10.07
C LEU A 38 -11.16 -0.83 10.55
N VAL A 39 -12.21 -1.65 10.44
CA VAL A 39 -13.61 -1.24 10.70
C VAL A 39 -14.21 -1.88 11.96
N GLY A 40 -13.44 -2.68 12.71
CA GLY A 40 -13.90 -3.30 13.96
C GLY A 40 -12.81 -3.42 15.03
N GLY A 41 -13.23 -3.49 16.29
CA GLY A 41 -12.35 -3.64 17.46
C GLY A 41 -11.66 -2.35 17.92
N PRO A 42 -10.65 -2.45 18.81
CA PRO A 42 -9.96 -1.28 19.37
C PRO A 42 -9.10 -0.51 18.34
N GLN A 43 -8.92 -1.06 17.14
CA GLN A 43 -8.11 -0.47 16.07
C GLN A 43 -8.95 0.26 15.00
N VAL A 44 -10.25 0.46 15.25
CA VAL A 44 -11.16 1.16 14.34
C VAL A 44 -10.55 2.51 13.92
N GLY A 45 -10.52 2.75 12.62
CA GLY A 45 -9.97 3.98 12.03
C GLY A 45 -8.49 3.91 11.66
N ARG A 46 -7.74 2.89 12.09
CA ARG A 46 -6.37 2.63 11.63
C ARG A 46 -6.35 1.92 10.28
N TRP A 47 -5.20 1.94 9.63
CA TRP A 47 -4.94 1.33 8.34
C TRP A 47 -3.92 0.22 8.48
N ALA A 48 -4.29 -1.01 8.15
CA ALA A 48 -3.35 -2.11 8.04
C ALA A 48 -2.65 -2.04 6.67
N TRP A 49 -1.38 -2.44 6.63
CA TRP A 49 -0.61 -2.56 5.39
C TRP A 49 0.14 -3.88 5.33
N PHE A 50 0.30 -4.38 4.10
CA PHE A 50 1.03 -5.58 3.74
C PHE A 50 1.85 -5.29 2.50
N ALA A 51 3.08 -5.78 2.47
CA ALA A 51 4.00 -5.62 1.37
C ALA A 51 4.75 -6.92 1.13
N ALA A 52 4.79 -7.39 -0.11
CA ALA A 52 5.61 -8.51 -0.51
C ALA A 52 6.27 -8.19 -1.86
N ARG A 53 7.58 -8.40 -1.98
CA ARG A 53 8.30 -8.33 -3.27
C ARG A 53 8.75 -9.71 -3.73
N ASP A 54 9.20 -10.53 -2.80
CA ASP A 54 9.51 -11.94 -2.98
C ASP A 54 9.21 -12.71 -1.68
N GLU A 55 9.42 -14.03 -1.67
CA GLU A 55 9.19 -14.90 -0.51
C GLU A 55 10.01 -14.50 0.74
N ARG A 56 11.07 -13.69 0.57
CA ARG A 56 12.00 -13.29 1.63
C ARG A 56 11.75 -11.87 2.13
N SER A 57 11.00 -11.05 1.39
CA SER A 57 10.76 -9.63 1.67
C SER A 57 9.27 -9.38 1.86
N ALA A 58 8.74 -9.81 3.02
CA ALA A 58 7.38 -9.56 3.45
C ALA A 58 7.36 -8.61 4.67
N GLY A 59 6.57 -7.55 4.59
CA GLY A 59 6.35 -6.59 5.68
C GLY A 59 4.87 -6.42 5.98
N ARG A 60 4.55 -6.10 7.23
CA ARG A 60 3.20 -5.74 7.66
C ARG A 60 3.21 -4.76 8.82
N GLY A 61 2.13 -4.00 8.98
CA GLY A 61 1.95 -3.12 10.12
C GLY A 61 0.66 -2.31 10.06
N GLU A 62 0.59 -1.28 10.92
CA GLU A 62 -0.56 -0.38 11.03
C GLU A 62 -0.10 1.08 10.96
N ALA A 63 -0.94 1.96 10.42
CA ALA A 63 -0.72 3.39 10.37
C ALA A 63 -2.03 4.17 10.56
N ASP A 64 -1.93 5.46 10.90
CA ASP A 64 -3.11 6.27 11.21
C ASP A 64 -3.83 6.80 9.96
N THR A 65 -3.17 6.78 8.80
CA THR A 65 -3.69 7.29 7.53
C THR A 65 -3.41 6.34 6.38
N PRO A 66 -4.22 6.36 5.29
CA PRO A 66 -3.96 5.52 4.12
C PRO A 66 -2.61 5.85 3.47
N ARG A 67 -2.22 7.14 3.44
CA ARG A 67 -0.94 7.57 2.86
C ARG A 67 0.25 7.05 3.66
N ALA A 68 0.19 7.09 4.99
CA ALA A 68 1.26 6.55 5.83
C ALA A 68 1.37 5.03 5.68
N ALA A 69 0.24 4.32 5.57
CA ALA A 69 0.21 2.88 5.29
C ALA A 69 0.85 2.54 3.93
N ALA A 70 0.54 3.29 2.88
CA ALA A 70 1.14 3.12 1.55
C ALA A 70 2.66 3.36 1.58
N ILE A 71 3.13 4.44 2.20
CA ILE A 71 4.57 4.76 2.33
C ILE A 71 5.30 3.65 3.10
N ALA A 72 4.70 3.14 4.18
CA ALA A 72 5.29 2.05 4.96
C ALA A 72 5.40 0.76 4.13
N ALA A 73 4.36 0.43 3.36
CA ALA A 73 4.37 -0.73 2.46
C ALA A 73 5.43 -0.60 1.36
N GLU A 74 5.53 0.57 0.72
CA GLU A 74 6.54 0.86 -0.32
C GLU A 74 7.96 0.79 0.26
N THR A 75 8.18 1.42 1.42
CA THR A 75 9.48 1.40 2.12
C THR A 75 9.91 -0.02 2.48
N ALA A 76 8.96 -0.87 2.91
CA ALA A 76 9.25 -2.25 3.30
C ALA A 76 9.79 -3.12 2.16
N VAL A 77 9.45 -2.80 0.90
CA VAL A 77 9.96 -3.51 -0.30
C VAL A 77 11.05 -2.73 -1.04
N GLY A 78 11.57 -1.66 -0.43
CA GLY A 78 12.63 -0.83 -1.01
C GLY A 78 12.18 0.04 -2.18
N VAL A 79 10.86 0.25 -2.33
CA VAL A 79 10.32 1.22 -3.29
C VAL A 79 10.26 2.57 -2.60
N ARG A 80 10.95 3.58 -3.16
CA ARG A 80 10.73 4.95 -2.69
C ARG A 80 9.36 5.41 -3.21
N PRO A 81 8.51 6.03 -2.38
CA PRO A 81 7.36 6.74 -2.89
C PRO A 81 7.84 7.70 -3.98
N PRO A 82 7.07 7.91 -5.06
CA PRO A 82 7.40 8.97 -6.00
C PRO A 82 7.56 10.25 -5.18
N THR A 83 8.79 10.75 -5.09
CA THR A 83 9.02 12.17 -4.84
C THR A 83 8.13 12.88 -5.85
N GLU A 84 7.29 13.80 -5.35
CA GLU A 84 6.20 14.47 -6.08
C GLU A 84 6.47 14.66 -7.57
N PRO A 85 5.43 14.59 -8.43
CA PRO A 85 5.64 14.80 -9.85
C PRO A 85 6.37 16.11 -10.04
N ASP A 86 7.50 16.06 -10.77
CA ASP A 86 8.12 17.24 -11.35
C ASP A 86 6.99 18.05 -11.99
N ARG A 87 6.60 19.16 -11.34
CA ARG A 87 5.65 20.08 -11.95
C ARG A 87 6.37 20.74 -13.13
N PRO A 88 5.73 20.86 -14.30
CA PRO A 88 6.22 21.76 -15.33
C PRO A 88 6.22 23.21 -14.85
#